data_AF-A0AAU1D7H6-F1
#
_entry.id   AF-A0AAU1D7H6-F1
#
_cell.length_a   1.000
_cell.length_b   1.000
_cell.length_c   1.000
_cell.angle_alpha   90.00
_cell.angle_beta   90.00
_cell.angle_gamma   90.00
#
_symmetry.space_group_name_H-M   'P 1'
#
loop_
_entity.id
_entity.type
_entity.pdbx_description
1 polymer ?
#
loop_
_entity_poly.entity_id
_entity_poly.type
_entity_poly.pdbx_seq_one_letter_code
_entity_poly.pdbx_strand_id
1 'polypeptide(L)'
;MAEELLVDEANYEFVVSLMENVQSLVSHGQKAFWSEEEVTALLGPRSAVCWSSLADFWTAVATWCVRTGLSLESSEPLLSVQDEQLRTLLWTANRTLSTGEKLGLAHAVRYERAGETPIPGYSHIAVALRATGQS
;
A
#
# COMPACT_ATOMS: atom_id res chain seq x y z
N MET A 1 -13.64 -13.04 7.44
CA MET A 1 -12.44 -12.85 6.56
C MET A 1 -12.22 -11.36 6.32
N ALA A 2 -11.03 -10.91 5.89
CA ALA A 2 -10.76 -9.48 5.61
C ALA A 2 -11.81 -8.84 4.67
N GLU A 3 -12.29 -9.60 3.69
CA GLU A 3 -13.38 -9.24 2.77
C GLU A 3 -14.68 -8.81 3.49
N GLU A 4 -15.04 -9.48 4.58
CA GLU A 4 -16.25 -9.19 5.36
C GLU A 4 -16.03 -8.06 6.35
N LEU A 5 -14.78 -7.85 6.79
CA LEU A 5 -14.45 -6.82 7.78
C LEU A 5 -14.40 -5.41 7.17
N LEU A 6 -14.29 -5.30 5.84
CA LEU A 6 -14.29 -4.00 5.15
C LEU A 6 -15.62 -3.24 5.21
N VAL A 7 -16.74 -3.90 5.57
CA VAL A 7 -18.03 -3.22 5.79
C VAL A 7 -18.22 -2.73 7.22
N ASP A 8 -17.31 -3.08 8.12
CA ASP A 8 -17.36 -2.66 9.52
C ASP A 8 -16.35 -1.54 9.75
N GLU A 9 -16.86 -0.35 10.02
CA GLU A 9 -16.07 0.84 10.32
C GLU A 9 -15.07 0.60 11.46
N ALA A 10 -15.44 -0.19 12.48
CA ALA A 10 -14.56 -0.48 13.61
C ALA A 10 -13.35 -1.36 13.25
N ASN A 11 -13.46 -2.15 12.18
CA ASN A 11 -12.40 -3.03 11.70
C ASN A 11 -11.66 -2.48 10.48
N TYR A 12 -12.14 -1.38 9.90
CA TYR A 12 -11.63 -0.84 8.65
C TYR A 12 -10.13 -0.51 8.70
N GLU A 13 -9.69 0.26 9.69
CA GLU A 13 -8.27 0.67 9.80
C GLU A 13 -7.33 -0.53 9.90
N PHE A 14 -7.76 -1.58 10.62
CA PHE A 14 -7.02 -2.82 10.72
C PHE A 14 -6.88 -3.51 9.36
N VAL A 15 -7.99 -3.63 8.60
CA VAL A 15 -7.95 -4.29 7.29
C VAL A 15 -7.13 -3.49 6.27
N VAL A 16 -7.24 -2.16 6.28
CA VAL A 16 -6.42 -1.29 5.42
C VAL A 16 -4.93 -1.45 5.76
N SER A 17 -4.58 -1.44 7.05
CA SER A 17 -3.19 -1.64 7.50
C SER A 17 -2.66 -3.02 7.09
N LEU A 18 -3.48 -4.08 7.21
CA LEU A 18 -3.12 -5.41 6.74
C LEU A 18 -2.89 -5.42 5.22
N MET A 19 -3.78 -4.80 4.45
CA MET A 19 -3.69 -4.75 2.99
C MET A 19 -2.46 -3.96 2.52
N GLU A 20 -2.16 -2.85 3.19
CA GLU A 20 -0.96 -2.04 2.94
C GLU A 20 0.31 -2.86 3.20
N ASN A 21 0.37 -3.59 4.33
CA ASN A 21 1.51 -4.46 4.62
C ASN A 21 1.71 -5.54 3.55
N VAL A 22 0.61 -6.14 3.06
CA VAL A 22 0.68 -7.13 1.96
C VAL A 22 1.19 -6.47 0.67
N GLN A 23 0.66 -5.30 0.29
CA GLN A 23 1.14 -4.54 -0.87
C GLN A 23 2.63 -4.22 -0.79
N SER A 24 3.09 -3.76 0.38
CA SER A 24 4.51 -3.48 0.61
C SER A 24 5.37 -4.73 0.45
N LEU A 25 4.98 -5.85 1.08
CA LEU A 25 5.72 -7.11 0.98
C LEU A 25 5.87 -7.62 -0.45
N VAL A 26 4.78 -7.65 -1.23
CA VAL A 26 4.84 -8.16 -2.61
C VAL A 26 5.54 -7.21 -3.57
N SER A 27 5.58 -5.91 -3.26
CA SER A 27 6.27 -4.91 -4.10
C SER A 27 7.77 -5.17 -4.23
N HIS A 28 8.38 -5.90 -3.29
CA HIS A 28 9.81 -6.19 -3.29
C HIS A 28 10.26 -7.27 -4.29
N GLY A 29 9.34 -7.92 -4.99
CA GLY A 29 9.65 -8.91 -6.03
C GLY A 29 10.43 -10.13 -5.53
N GLN A 30 10.30 -10.46 -4.24
CA GLN A 30 10.99 -11.60 -3.64
C GLN A 30 10.32 -12.91 -4.05
N LYS A 31 11.12 -13.87 -4.54
CA LYS A 31 10.63 -15.18 -5.00
C LYS A 31 9.89 -16.00 -3.93
N ALA A 32 10.12 -15.68 -2.65
CA ALA A 32 9.45 -16.33 -1.53
C ALA A 32 8.01 -15.85 -1.31
N PHE A 33 7.60 -14.76 -1.96
CA PHE A 33 6.26 -14.20 -1.88
C PHE A 33 5.54 -14.34 -3.21
N TRP A 34 4.21 -14.30 -3.15
CA TRP A 34 3.39 -14.12 -4.33
C TRP A 34 3.68 -12.79 -5.01
N SER A 35 3.52 -12.76 -6.33
CA SER A 35 3.50 -11.52 -7.09
C SER A 35 2.26 -10.70 -6.77
N GLU A 36 2.29 -9.41 -7.11
CA GLU A 36 1.10 -8.55 -7.02
C GLU A 36 -0.07 -9.09 -7.87
N GLU A 37 0.21 -9.65 -9.03
CA GLU A 37 -0.80 -10.28 -9.91
C GLU A 37 -1.43 -11.51 -9.24
N GLU A 38 -0.62 -12.35 -8.59
CA GLU A 38 -1.09 -13.53 -7.87
C GLU A 38 -1.97 -13.14 -6.67
N VAL A 39 -1.58 -12.10 -5.92
CA VAL A 39 -2.40 -11.60 -4.80
C VAL A 39 -3.72 -11.04 -5.30
N THR A 40 -3.68 -10.15 -6.29
CA THR A 40 -4.89 -9.49 -6.81
C THR A 40 -5.90 -10.47 -7.39
N ALA A 41 -5.45 -11.58 -7.98
CA ALA A 41 -6.32 -12.65 -8.47
C ALA A 41 -7.08 -13.40 -7.37
N LEU A 42 -6.62 -13.34 -6.11
CA LEU A 42 -7.24 -13.98 -4.95
C LEU A 42 -8.15 -13.05 -4.16
N LEU A 43 -8.14 -11.75 -4.45
CA LEU A 43 -8.92 -10.77 -3.69
C LEU A 43 -10.41 -10.93 -3.97
N GLY A 44 -11.18 -10.96 -2.89
CA GLY A 44 -12.60 -10.70 -2.97
C GLY A 44 -12.86 -9.27 -3.48
N PRO A 45 -14.06 -9.00 -4.01
CA PRO A 45 -14.30 -7.73 -4.66
C PRO A 45 -14.12 -6.48 -3.79
N ARG A 46 -14.45 -6.54 -2.49
CA ARG A 46 -14.23 -5.41 -1.58
C ARG A 46 -12.74 -5.21 -1.31
N SER A 47 -12.03 -6.30 -1.11
CA SER A 47 -10.57 -6.31 -0.94
C SER A 47 -9.87 -5.76 -2.18
N ALA A 48 -10.38 -6.04 -3.38
CA ALA A 48 -9.87 -5.51 -4.64
C ALA A 48 -10.03 -3.98 -4.74
N VAL A 49 -11.17 -3.43 -4.29
CA VAL A 49 -11.36 -1.97 -4.22
C VAL A 49 -10.40 -1.33 -3.21
N CYS A 50 -10.22 -1.96 -2.04
CA CYS A 50 -9.24 -1.51 -1.05
C CYS A 50 -7.82 -1.55 -1.59
N TRP A 51 -7.45 -2.63 -2.28
CA TRP A 51 -6.15 -2.76 -2.94
C TRP A 51 -5.92 -1.63 -3.94
N SER A 52 -6.86 -1.42 -4.87
CA SER A 52 -6.76 -0.35 -5.87
C SER A 52 -6.64 1.02 -5.23
N SER A 53 -7.45 1.30 -4.21
CA SER A 53 -7.44 2.61 -3.53
C SER A 53 -6.09 2.89 -2.85
N LEU A 54 -5.47 1.88 -2.23
CA LEU A 54 -4.13 1.99 -1.68
C LEU A 54 -3.06 2.15 -2.76
N ALA A 55 -3.18 1.42 -3.87
CA ALA A 55 -2.26 1.53 -5.00
C ALA A 55 -2.31 2.93 -5.63
N ASP A 56 -3.51 3.51 -5.76
CA ASP A 56 -3.73 4.87 -6.26
C ASP A 56 -3.11 5.91 -5.33
N PHE A 57 -3.30 5.77 -4.01
CA PHE A 57 -2.66 6.63 -3.02
C PHE A 57 -1.14 6.61 -3.15
N TRP A 58 -0.53 5.41 -3.17
CA TRP A 58 0.93 5.29 -3.24
C TRP A 58 1.50 5.75 -4.59
N THR A 59 0.76 5.56 -5.68
CA THR A 59 1.06 6.15 -6.99
C THR A 59 1.06 7.68 -6.94
N ALA A 60 0.10 8.27 -6.24
CA ALA A 60 0.01 9.72 -6.07
C ALA A 60 1.19 10.26 -5.25
N VAL A 61 1.58 9.58 -4.16
CA VAL A 61 2.78 9.90 -3.39
C VAL A 61 4.03 9.84 -4.27
N ALA A 62 4.21 8.78 -5.06
CA ALA A 62 5.33 8.63 -5.98
C ALA A 62 5.40 9.80 -6.99
N THR A 63 4.27 10.10 -7.62
CA THR A 63 4.13 11.18 -8.60
C THR A 63 4.45 12.53 -7.99
N TRP A 64 4.02 12.77 -6.75
CA TRP A 64 4.32 13.99 -6.02
C TRP A 64 5.81 14.12 -5.69
N CYS A 65 6.47 13.03 -5.28
CA CYS A 65 7.93 13.06 -5.05
C CYS A 65 8.68 13.47 -6.32
N VAL A 66 8.31 12.89 -7.48
CA VAL A 66 8.87 13.28 -8.78
C VAL A 66 8.59 14.75 -9.10
N ARG A 67 7.33 15.18 -8.95
CA ARG A 67 6.89 16.57 -9.23
C ARG A 67 7.63 17.61 -8.38
N THR A 68 7.98 17.27 -7.14
CA THR A 68 8.63 18.17 -6.18
C THR A 68 10.15 18.03 -6.14
N GLY A 69 10.73 17.11 -6.91
CA GLY A 69 12.17 16.85 -6.93
C GLY A 69 12.70 16.18 -5.66
N LEU A 70 11.82 15.51 -4.90
CA LEU A 70 12.22 14.72 -3.74
C LEU A 70 12.92 13.44 -4.22
N SER A 71 14.21 13.33 -3.90
CA SER A 71 15.00 12.14 -4.23
C SER A 71 14.46 10.92 -3.48
N LEU A 72 14.21 9.84 -4.20
CA LEU A 72 13.91 8.54 -3.63
C LEU A 72 15.20 7.73 -3.46
N GLU A 73 15.22 6.89 -2.42
CA GLU A 73 16.37 6.03 -2.12
C GLU A 73 16.23 4.69 -2.83
N SER A 74 17.34 4.01 -3.14
CA SER A 74 17.30 2.63 -3.63
C SER A 74 16.70 1.69 -2.59
N SER A 75 15.94 0.68 -3.05
CA SER A 75 15.45 -0.41 -2.21
C SER A 75 16.48 -1.51 -1.95
N GLU A 76 17.59 -1.57 -2.69
CA GLU A 76 18.61 -2.63 -2.55
C GLU A 76 19.13 -2.81 -1.10
N PRO A 77 19.45 -1.74 -0.34
CA PRO A 77 19.92 -1.90 1.04
C PRO A 77 18.87 -2.59 1.93
N LEU A 78 17.59 -2.33 1.69
CA LEU A 78 16.46 -2.91 2.42
C LEU A 78 16.29 -4.41 2.13
N LEU A 79 16.62 -4.85 0.91
CA LEU A 79 16.59 -6.27 0.53
C LEU A 79 17.80 -7.06 1.04
N SER A 80 18.89 -6.36 1.39
CA SER A 80 20.13 -6.99 1.88
C SER A 80 20.14 -7.29 3.39
N VAL A 81 19.13 -6.83 4.14
CA VAL A 81 19.04 -6.98 5.60
C VAL A 81 18.92 -8.46 5.97
N GLN A 82 19.83 -8.93 6.84
CA GLN A 82 19.89 -10.34 7.26
C GLN A 82 19.08 -10.63 8.53
N ASP A 83 18.92 -9.64 9.42
CA ASP A 83 18.09 -9.79 10.61
C ASP A 83 16.62 -9.91 10.20
N GLU A 84 15.99 -11.03 10.52
CA GLU A 84 14.64 -11.35 10.00
C GLU A 84 13.56 -10.41 10.55
N GLN A 85 13.68 -10.01 11.81
CA GLN A 85 12.71 -9.13 12.45
C GLN A 85 12.81 -7.72 11.88
N LEU A 86 14.02 -7.19 11.77
CA LEU A 86 14.28 -5.89 11.15
C LEU A 86 13.88 -5.88 9.68
N ARG A 87 14.21 -6.96 8.94
CA ARG A 87 13.81 -7.11 7.54
C ARG A 87 12.30 -7.05 7.39
N THR A 88 11.56 -7.79 8.22
CA THR A 88 10.08 -7.80 8.18
C THR A 88 9.52 -6.40 8.41
N LEU A 89 10.00 -5.70 9.44
CA LEU A 89 9.57 -4.33 9.76
C LEU A 89 9.87 -3.36 8.61
N LEU A 90 11.05 -3.45 8.02
CA LEU A 90 11.45 -2.59 6.92
C LEU A 90 10.62 -2.88 5.66
N TRP A 91 10.38 -4.15 5.37
CA TRP A 91 9.62 -4.57 4.19
C TRP A 91 8.15 -4.19 4.28
N THR A 92 7.52 -4.27 5.45
CA THR A 92 6.13 -3.82 5.58
C THR A 92 6.01 -2.29 5.59
N ALA A 93 7.03 -1.58 6.06
CA ALA A 93 7.03 -0.12 6.14
C ALA A 93 7.46 0.61 4.85
N ASN A 94 7.97 -0.11 3.86
CA ASN A 94 8.46 0.48 2.61
C ASN A 94 7.95 -0.30 1.40
N ARG A 95 7.74 0.41 0.29
CA ARG A 95 7.35 -0.17 -1.00
C ARG A 95 8.49 0.00 -1.99
N THR A 96 8.78 -1.03 -2.77
CA THR A 96 9.68 -0.91 -3.92
C THR A 96 8.87 -0.50 -5.15
N LEU A 97 9.29 0.57 -5.82
CA LEU A 97 8.74 1.01 -7.09
C LEU A 97 9.33 0.18 -8.23
N SER A 98 8.68 0.21 -9.40
CA SER A 98 9.19 -0.44 -10.62
C SER A 98 10.55 0.11 -11.08
N THR A 99 10.92 1.31 -10.64
CA THR A 99 12.24 1.93 -10.86
C THR A 99 13.34 1.38 -9.94
N GLY A 100 12.98 0.55 -8.94
CA GLY A 100 13.89 0.02 -7.92
C GLY A 100 14.07 0.92 -6.70
N GLU A 101 13.56 2.14 -6.75
CA GLU A 101 13.52 3.09 -5.63
C GLU A 101 12.46 2.69 -4.60
N LYS A 102 12.57 3.20 -3.36
CA LYS A 102 11.61 2.94 -2.29
C LYS A 102 10.80 4.16 -1.88
N LEU A 103 9.53 3.91 -1.60
CA LEU A 103 8.64 4.80 -0.84
C LEU A 103 8.37 4.20 0.53
N GLY A 104 7.86 5.00 1.44
CA GLY A 104 7.50 4.55 2.78
C GLY A 104 6.82 5.66 3.56
N LEU A 105 6.53 5.39 4.83
CA LEU A 105 5.73 6.27 5.69
C LEU A 105 6.22 7.73 5.70
N ALA A 106 7.53 7.96 5.69
CA ALA A 106 8.09 9.32 5.66
C ALA A 106 7.68 10.12 4.42
N HIS A 107 7.49 9.46 3.27
CA HIS A 107 7.01 10.10 2.05
C HIS A 107 5.52 10.40 2.13
N ALA A 108 4.71 9.45 2.62
CA ALA A 108 3.28 9.65 2.85
C ALA A 108 3.01 10.82 3.80
N VAL A 109 3.73 10.90 4.93
CA VAL A 109 3.58 12.02 5.89
C VAL A 109 3.93 13.36 5.26
N ARG A 110 4.96 13.43 4.40
CA ARG A 110 5.30 14.69 3.71
C ARG A 110 4.27 15.07 2.66
N TYR A 111 3.74 14.09 1.92
CA TYR A 111 2.67 14.26 0.95
C TYR A 111 1.42 14.85 1.61
N GLU A 112 0.94 14.27 2.71
CA GLU A 112 -0.21 14.78 3.45
C GLU A 112 0.03 16.18 4.03
N ARG A 113 1.23 16.43 4.59
CA ARG A 113 1.60 17.75 5.12
C ARG A 113 1.68 18.84 4.05
N ALA A 114 1.87 18.47 2.78
CA ALA A 114 1.83 19.41 1.66
C ALA A 114 0.39 19.78 1.24
N GLY A 115 -0.64 19.25 1.93
CA GLY A 115 -2.04 19.49 1.63
C GLY A 115 -2.60 18.59 0.53
N GLU A 116 -1.90 17.51 0.20
CA GLU A 116 -2.35 16.53 -0.79
C GLU A 116 -3.35 15.54 -0.17
N THR A 117 -3.90 14.64 -0.99
CA THR A 117 -4.95 13.71 -0.57
C THR A 117 -4.44 12.75 0.53
N PRO A 118 -5.14 12.61 1.67
CA PRO A 118 -4.74 11.65 2.70
C PRO A 118 -4.94 10.20 2.26
N ILE A 119 -4.39 9.26 3.02
CA ILE A 119 -4.71 7.83 2.87
C ILE A 119 -6.25 7.63 2.85
N PRO A 120 -6.80 6.81 1.94
CA PRO A 120 -8.24 6.58 1.85
C PRO A 120 -8.86 6.06 3.16
N GLY A 121 -9.61 6.92 3.86
CA GLY A 121 -10.44 6.55 5.01
C GLY A 121 -11.71 5.76 4.62
N TYR A 122 -12.42 5.23 5.63
CA TYR A 122 -13.60 4.34 5.47
C TYR A 122 -14.65 4.86 4.48
N SER A 123 -14.95 6.17 4.55
CA SER A 123 -15.94 6.81 3.68
C SER A 123 -15.54 6.76 2.19
N HIS A 124 -14.25 6.85 1.86
CA HIS A 124 -13.78 6.78 0.47
C HIS A 124 -13.98 5.38 -0.11
N ILE A 125 -13.59 4.34 0.63
CA ILE A 125 -13.76 2.96 0.19
C ILE A 125 -15.25 2.58 0.16
N ALA A 126 -16.04 2.96 1.18
CA ALA A 126 -17.48 2.70 1.17
C ALA A 126 -18.22 3.37 -0.01
N VAL A 127 -17.75 4.54 -0.48
CA VAL A 127 -18.25 5.17 -1.71
C VAL A 127 -17.82 4.39 -2.95
N ALA A 128 -16.54 4.00 -3.04
CA ALA A 128 -16.02 3.22 -4.17
C ALA A 128 -16.73 1.86 -4.31
N LEU A 129 -16.97 1.15 -3.20
CA LEU A 129 -17.73 -0.12 -3.16
C LEU A 129 -19.16 0.05 -3.68
N ARG A 130 -19.84 1.14 -3.28
CA ARG A 130 -21.18 1.44 -3.79
C ARG A 130 -21.19 1.76 -5.28
N ALA A 131 -20.17 2.48 -5.77
CA ALA A 131 -20.04 2.81 -7.19
C ALA A 131 -19.80 1.58 -8.08
N THR A 132 -19.18 0.52 -7.55
CA THR A 132 -18.96 -0.75 -8.24
C THR A 132 -20.13 -1.74 -8.10
N GLY A 133 -21.25 -1.33 -7.51
CA GLY A 133 -22.46 -2.14 -7.38
C GLY A 133 -22.41 -3.16 -6.24
N GLN A 134 -21.53 -2.96 -5.27
CA GLN A 134 -21.32 -3.88 -4.15
C GLN A 134 -21.68 -3.21 -2.83
N SER A 135 -22.87 -3.54 -2.34
CA SER A 135 -23.32 -3.24 -0.97
C SER A 135 -22.96 -4.41 -0.06
#